data_AF-A0A2M7XW49-F1
#
_entry.id   AF-A0A2M7XW49-F1
#
_cell.length_a   1.000
_cell.length_b   1.000
_cell.length_c   1.000
_cell.angle_alpha   90.00
_cell.angle_beta   90.00
_cell.angle_gamma   90.00
#
_symmetry.space_group_name_H-M   'P 1'
#
loop_
_entity.id
_entity.type
_entity.pdbx_description
1 polymer ?
#
loop_
_entity_poly.entity_id
_entity_poly.type
_entity_poly.pdbx_seq_one_letter_code
_entity_poly.pdbx_strand_id
1 'polypeptide(L)' 'MQKYAFDAYWTGVPFGWDLTDNKTLIAFLGWLFAWWKNRGEHRSRLAIIFAALLMFAIFMIPHSVLGSELDYTKMPE' A
#
# COMPACT_ATOMS: atom_id res chain seq x y z
N MET A 1 6.37 7.90 11.62
CA MET A 1 5.44 6.80 11.96
C MET A 1 4.04 7.38 11.95
N GLN A 2 3.14 6.89 11.07
CA GLN A 2 1.77 7.42 10.82
C GLN A 2 0.96 7.63 12.11
N LYS A 3 1.23 6.81 13.14
CA LYS A 3 0.73 6.94 14.51
C LYS A 3 0.94 8.33 15.15
N TYR A 4 2.05 9.00 14.89
CA TYR A 4 2.32 10.32 15.49
C TYR A 4 1.56 11.47 14.82
N ALA A 5 1.02 11.27 13.61
CA ALA A 5 0.27 12.27 12.87
C ALA A 5 -1.24 12.02 12.90
N PHE A 6 -1.68 10.75 12.98
CA PHE A 6 -3.10 10.39 12.81
C PHE A 6 -3.63 9.41 13.87
N ASP A 7 -2.82 9.03 14.87
CA ASP A 7 -3.13 8.03 15.92
C ASP A 7 -3.70 6.69 15.39
N ALA A 8 -3.44 6.39 14.11
CA ALA A 8 -3.94 5.22 13.40
C ALA A 8 -2.77 4.46 12.76
N TYR A 9 -2.79 3.14 12.91
CA TYR A 9 -1.84 2.23 12.25
C TYR A 9 -2.30 1.80 10.85
N TRP A 10 -3.59 1.99 10.55
CA TRP A 10 -4.19 1.66 9.26
C TRP A 10 -5.40 2.57 9.01
N THR A 11 -5.39 3.19 7.84
CA THR A 11 -6.39 4.13 7.33
C THR A 11 -6.84 3.77 5.91
N GLY A 12 -6.44 2.59 5.41
CA GLY A 12 -6.91 2.01 4.15
C GLY A 12 -8.17 1.17 4.31
N VAL A 13 -8.63 0.56 3.21
CA VAL A 13 -9.83 -0.30 3.19
C VAL A 13 -9.67 -1.47 4.17
N PRO A 14 -10.72 -1.86 4.93
CA PRO A 14 -12.09 -1.32 4.94
C PRO A 14 -12.33 -0.16 5.90
N PHE A 15 -11.32 0.28 6.66
CA PHE A 15 -11.47 1.24 7.75
C PHE A 15 -11.29 2.70 7.30
N GLY A 16 -10.74 2.92 6.11
CA GLY A 16 -10.63 4.23 5.48
C GLY A 16 -10.27 4.13 4.00
N TRP A 17 -9.85 5.25 3.41
CA TRP A 17 -9.54 5.39 1.99
C TRP A 17 -8.14 5.96 1.72
N ASP A 18 -7.26 5.93 2.73
CA ASP A 18 -5.92 6.46 2.58
C ASP A 18 -5.17 5.77 1.44
N LEU A 19 -4.60 6.61 0.57
CA LEU A 19 -3.94 6.15 -0.64
C LEU A 19 -2.66 5.36 -0.31
N THR A 20 -1.94 5.72 0.75
CA THR A 20 -0.69 5.06 1.16
C THR A 20 -0.96 3.64 1.64
N ASP A 21 -1.97 3.48 2.48
CA ASP A 21 -2.35 2.16 3.00
C ASP A 21 -2.94 1.27 1.90
N ASN A 22 -3.80 1.82 1.03
CA ASN A 22 -4.37 1.06 -0.09
C ASN A 22 -3.31 0.61 -1.11
N LYS A 23 -2.32 1.45 -1.42
CA LYS A 23 -1.18 1.07 -2.28
C LYS A 23 -0.43 -0.12 -1.67
N THR A 24 -0.17 -0.06 -0.37
CA THR A 24 0.50 -1.13 0.37
C THR A 24 -0.32 -2.42 0.35
N LEU A 25 -1.65 -2.33 0.52
CA LEU A 25 -2.55 -3.47 0.42
C LEU A 25 -2.49 -4.14 -0.97
N ILE A 26 -2.57 -3.35 -2.04
CA ILE A 26 -2.56 -3.87 -3.40
C ILE A 26 -1.22 -4.55 -3.71
N ALA A 27 -0.09 -3.94 -3.30
CA ALA A 27 1.22 -4.55 -3.46
C ALA A 27 1.32 -5.88 -2.69
N PHE A 28 0.81 -5.93 -1.46
CA PHE A 28 0.77 -7.15 -0.65
C PHE A 28 -0.07 -8.26 -1.32
N LEU A 29 -1.25 -7.93 -1.85
CA LEU A 29 -2.10 -8.88 -2.57
C LEU A 29 -1.44 -9.41 -3.84
N GLY A 30 -0.71 -8.56 -4.57
CA GLY A 30 0.09 -8.98 -5.73
C GLY A 30 1.14 -10.02 -5.37
N TRP A 31 1.86 -9.81 -4.27
CA TRP A 31 2.84 -10.77 -3.75
C TRP A 31 2.19 -12.04 -3.19
N LEU A 32 1.03 -11.93 -2.54
CA LEU A 32 0.27 -13.08 -2.06
C LEU A 32 -0.17 -13.97 -3.24
N PHE A 33 -0.63 -13.37 -4.33
CA PHE A 33 -0.95 -14.07 -5.57
C PHE A 33 0.29 -14.75 -6.17
N ALA A 34 1.42 -14.04 -6.25
CA ALA A 34 2.67 -14.61 -6.74
C ALA A 34 3.14 -15.79 -5.89
N TRP A 35 3.05 -15.68 -4.57
CA TRP A 35 3.36 -16.77 -3.65
C TRP A 35 2.44 -17.97 -3.87
N TRP A 36 1.12 -17.75 -3.96
CA TRP A 36 0.15 -18.82 -4.22
C TRP A 36 0.43 -19.56 -5.53
N LYS A 37 0.77 -18.83 -6.60
CA LYS A 37 1.16 -19.39 -7.90
C LYS A 37 2.52 -20.10 -7.92
N ASN A 38 3.36 -19.87 -6.91
CA ASN A 38 4.69 -20.47 -6.79
C ASN A 38 4.75 -21.54 -5.68
N ARG A 39 3.61 -22.02 -5.17
CA ARG A 39 3.58 -23.13 -4.22
C ARG A 39 3.74 -24.48 -4.90
N GLY A 40 4.37 -25.42 -4.19
CA GLY A 40 4.59 -26.79 -4.67
C GLY A 40 5.70 -26.84 -5.72
N GLU A 41 5.48 -27.62 -6.78
CA GLU A 41 6.45 -27.78 -7.89
C GLU A 41 6.33 -26.66 -8.95
N HIS A 42 5.25 -25.89 -8.90
CA HIS A 42 5.02 -24.81 -9.84
C HIS A 42 5.89 -23.60 -9.50
N ARG A 43 6.71 -23.16 -10.46
CA ARG A 43 7.51 -21.94 -10.37
C ARG A 43 7.16 -20.99 -11.51
N SER A 44 6.14 -20.17 -11.29
CA SER A 44 5.76 -19.12 -12.23
C SER A 44 6.63 -17.88 -12.04
N ARG A 45 7.70 -17.79 -12.85
CA ARG A 45 8.53 -16.58 -12.97
C ARG A 45 7.70 -15.37 -13.40
N LEU A 46 6.70 -15.58 -14.26
CA LEU A 46 5.78 -14.53 -14.70
C LEU A 46 4.99 -13.92 -13.54
N ALA A 47 4.56 -14.73 -12.58
CA ALA A 47 3.83 -14.21 -11.40
C ALA A 47 4.73 -13.35 -10.51
N ILE A 48 6.02 -13.70 -10.39
CA ILE A 48 7.01 -12.93 -9.63
C ILE A 48 7.30 -11.60 -10.34
N ILE A 49 7.52 -11.63 -11.66
CA ILE A 49 7.75 -10.41 -12.47
C ILE A 49 6.53 -9.48 -12.39
N PHE A 50 5.31 -10.04 -12.50
CA PHE A 50 4.09 -9.28 -12.36
C PHE A 50 3.98 -8.60 -10.98
N ALA A 51 4.23 -9.32 -9.88
CA ALA A 51 4.19 -8.73 -8.55
C ALA A 51 5.23 -7.62 -8.36
N ALA A 52 6.45 -7.80 -8.89
CA ALA A 52 7.49 -6.78 -8.85
C ALA A 52 7.10 -5.53 -9.66
N LEU A 53 6.55 -5.70 -10.87
CA LEU A 53 6.09 -4.59 -11.70
C LEU A 53 4.88 -3.87 -11.09
N LEU A 54 3.94 -4.61 -10.52
CA LEU A 54 2.78 -4.05 -9.83
C LEU A 54 3.24 -3.19 -8.65
N MET A 55 4.12 -3.72 -7.81
CA MET A 55 4.72 -2.97 -6.70
C MET A 55 5.42 -1.71 -7.21
N PHE A 56 6.28 -1.84 -8.23
CA PHE A 56 7.00 -0.70 -8.79
C PHE A 56 6.04 0.39 -9.31
N ALA A 57 5.03 0.02 -10.10
CA ALA A 57 4.04 0.95 -10.63
C ALA A 57 3.26 1.67 -9.52
N ILE A 58 2.87 0.95 -8.46
CA ILE A 58 2.10 1.50 -7.33
C ILE A 58 2.93 2.49 -6.51
N PHE A 59 4.19 2.16 -6.23
CA PHE A 59 5.09 3.02 -5.45
C PHE A 59 5.68 4.18 -6.26
N MET A 60 5.63 4.11 -7.60
CA MET A 60 5.91 5.27 -8.46
C MET A 60 4.85 6.36 -8.37
N ILE A 61 3.62 6.05 -7.95
CA ILE A 61 2.57 7.05 -7.79
C ILE A 61 2.94 7.93 -6.58
N PRO A 62 3.22 9.23 -6.75
CA PRO A 62 3.58 10.09 -5.65
C PRO A 62 2.44 10.18 -4.63
N HIS A 63 2.77 10.20 -3.34
CA HIS A 63 1.80 10.34 -2.24
C HIS A 63 1.19 11.75 -2.17
N SER A 64 1.74 12.70 -2.93
CA SER A 64 1.44 14.13 -2.85
C SER A 64 0.14 14.58 -3.55
N VAL A 65 -0.65 13.68 -4.14
CA VAL A 65 -1.85 14.08 -4.90
C VAL A 65 -3.14 13.89 -4.10
N LEU A 66 -3.09 13.17 -2.97
CA LEU A 66 -4.27 12.78 -2.16
C LEU A 66 -3.92 12.41 -0.71
N GLY A 67 -2.79 12.89 -0.20
CA GLY A 67 -2.45 12.73 1.22
C GLY A 67 -3.42 13.53 2.07
N SER A 68 -3.90 12.94 3.16
CA SER A 68 -4.59 13.69 4.23
C SER A 68 -3.62 14.75 4.74
N GLU A 69 -3.77 15.99 4.28
CA GLU A 69 -3.02 17.10 4.82
C GLU A 69 -3.36 17.21 6.32
N LEU A 70 -2.33 17.29 7.16
CA LEU A 70 -2.49 17.64 8.57
C LEU A 70 -3.16 19.02 8.62
N ASP A 71 -4.36 19.09 9.17
CA ASP A 71 -5.10 20.34 9.33
C ASP A 71 -4.47 21.16 10.46
N TYR A 72 -3.51 22.01 10.09
CA TYR A 72 -2.80 22.90 11.03
C TYR A 72 -3.72 23.91 11.72
N THR A 73 -4.98 24.06 11.29
CA THR A 73 -5.96 24.95 11.94
C THR A 73 -6.51 24.37 13.26
N LYS A 74 -6.22 23.10 13.56
CA LYS A 74 -6.66 22.42 14.80
C LYS A 74 -5.57 22.28 15.85
N MET A 75 -4.37 22.83 15.62
CA MET A 75 -3.34 22.92 16.65
C MET A 75 -3.61 24.17 17.51
N PRO A 76 -3.89 24.04 18.82
CA PRO A 76 -3.85 25.20 19.71
C PRO A 76 -2.41 25.69 19.84
N GLU A 77 -2.20 27.01 19.86
CA GLU A 77 -0.91 27.63 20.17
C GLU A 77 -0.34 27.18 21.52
#